data_AF-A0A8H5DC89-F1
#
_entry.id   AF-A0A8H5DC89-F1
#
_cell.length_a   1.000
_cell.length_b   1.000
_cell.length_c   1.000
_cell.angle_alpha   90.00
_cell.angle_beta   90.00
_cell.angle_gamma   90.00
#
_symmetry.space_group_name_H-M   'P 1'
#
loop_
_entity.id
_entity.type
_entity.pdbx_description
1 polymer ?
#
loop_
_entity_poly.entity_id
_entity_poly.type
_entity_poly.pdbx_seq_one_letter_code
_entity_poly.pdbx_strand_id
1 'polypeptide(L)'
;MEFPTWRDSALEAISSSMCHERSTWSEDASVLLVLLSFFSPCEKIPLDLLARGSTARKRWTAEGEIELVDAARVGLASGLVDLLANTQRLESVFGELCQSAAVFRHPDETYHLNEDVSARVHQCVDSDALSFWRQQALIVAYRAIPWKYIEFPTDFMLTLIEASRFPGMAWKYFAVGQAELAAGRLKNTHLRLCIGQSKALLGRLSGNMDEATSSLQDLLSNDPAASINKRIHSELGVAVIQSSLNSIQIADLVTAQKLLEDWSPLDDDPSPLEEILCFRKYSLLGRVMRYQGNFSSSFKLLETAREASQKPGQLVFDEDLRDLTCDLADALRELDEPVTAEEYLRAEIVRRTERPDPMPGKSLLELALAESLFAQERYEEAEEICLDVASRLSLLKYERLRVYVILAKISHTRLDYELALSRWSEALQVLQEFSLVDGQVQAVISTSVADVLDAQGHNWLTRESPRRASLYEMAKPQGVPHWIAGFRQWADYLQSRGGSA
;
A
#
# COMPACT_ATOMS: atom_id res chain seq x y z
N MET A 1 21.89 23.85 -22.11
CA MET A 1 22.28 25.28 -22.16
C MET A 1 22.58 25.63 -20.71
N GLU A 2 23.84 25.47 -20.29
CA GLU A 2 24.27 25.79 -18.93
C GLU A 2 24.20 27.31 -18.79
N PHE A 3 23.45 27.80 -17.81
CA PHE A 3 23.50 29.18 -17.37
C PHE A 3 24.60 29.28 -16.32
N PRO A 4 25.74 29.95 -16.60
CA PRO A 4 26.72 30.27 -15.55
C PRO A 4 26.14 31.23 -14.49
N THR A 5 25.00 31.87 -14.77
CA THR A 5 24.42 32.98 -14.00
C THR A 5 23.76 32.57 -12.67
N TRP A 6 23.37 31.30 -12.47
CA TRP A 6 22.62 30.93 -11.26
C TRP A 6 23.49 30.85 -10.01
N ARG A 7 24.76 30.45 -10.14
CA ARG A 7 25.72 30.44 -9.02
C ARG A 7 26.05 31.85 -8.57
N ASP A 8 26.37 32.72 -9.53
CA ASP A 8 26.63 34.13 -9.27
C ASP A 8 25.43 34.79 -8.60
N SER A 9 24.20 34.48 -9.06
CA SER A 9 22.97 34.95 -8.43
C SER A 9 22.81 34.48 -6.97
N ALA A 10 23.17 33.23 -6.65
CA ALA A 10 23.16 32.76 -5.26
C ALA A 10 24.20 33.50 -4.40
N LEU A 11 25.42 33.65 -4.91
CA LEU A 11 26.49 34.35 -4.19
C LEU A 11 26.14 35.82 -3.96
N GLU A 12 25.56 36.49 -4.95
CA GLU A 12 25.08 37.86 -4.85
C GLU A 12 23.95 38.02 -3.83
N ALA A 13 22.96 37.12 -3.85
CA ALA A 13 21.86 37.10 -2.89
C ALA A 13 22.36 36.96 -1.44
N ILE A 14 23.30 36.02 -1.22
CA ILE A 14 23.91 35.83 0.10
C ILE A 14 24.71 37.05 0.52
N SER A 15 25.56 37.59 -0.35
CA SER A 15 26.37 38.78 -0.05
C SER A 15 25.52 39.98 0.33
N SER A 16 24.36 40.14 -0.31
CA SER A 16 23.41 41.21 -0.03
C SER A 16 22.66 40.99 1.28
N SER A 17 22.26 39.75 1.58
CA SER A 17 21.49 39.39 2.77
C SER A 17 22.28 39.42 4.08
N MET A 18 23.60 39.24 4.03
CA MET A 18 24.48 39.04 5.20
C MET A 18 25.53 40.14 5.40
N CYS A 19 25.26 41.37 4.94
CA CYS A 19 26.16 42.54 5.00
C CYS A 19 26.83 42.82 6.37
N HIS A 20 26.35 42.24 7.48
CA HIS A 20 26.89 42.45 8.83
C HIS A 20 27.58 41.24 9.48
N GLU A 21 27.49 40.06 8.89
CA GLU A 21 28.12 38.83 9.38
C GLU A 21 29.24 38.44 8.41
N ARG A 22 30.48 38.89 8.66
CA ARG A 22 31.67 38.49 7.89
C ARG A 22 32.06 37.03 8.16
N SER A 23 31.15 36.11 7.89
CA SER A 23 31.46 34.69 7.80
C SER A 23 31.85 34.41 6.35
N THR A 24 33.09 33.97 6.15
CA THR A 24 33.59 33.51 4.85
C THR A 24 32.97 32.15 4.57
N TRP A 25 31.68 32.11 4.22
CA TRP A 25 31.05 30.88 3.76
C TRP A 25 31.74 30.38 2.51
N SER A 26 31.86 29.06 2.39
CA SER A 26 32.17 28.46 1.10
C SER A 26 31.09 28.83 0.07
N GLU A 27 31.47 28.79 -1.21
CA GLU A 27 30.49 28.94 -2.29
C GLU A 27 29.38 27.89 -2.18
N ASP A 28 29.73 26.67 -1.74
CA ASP A 28 28.80 25.57 -1.53
C ASP A 28 27.79 25.86 -0.41
N ALA A 29 28.23 26.43 0.72
CA ALA A 29 27.34 26.84 1.81
C ALA A 29 26.37 27.94 1.37
N SER A 30 26.86 28.89 0.58
CA SER A 30 26.03 29.96 0.02
C SER A 30 24.96 29.41 -0.93
N VAL A 31 25.37 28.54 -1.87
CA VAL A 31 24.48 27.86 -2.81
C VAL A 31 23.45 26.99 -2.09
N LEU A 32 23.87 26.20 -1.09
CA LEU A 32 22.97 25.35 -0.32
C LEU A 32 21.97 26.18 0.47
N LEU A 33 22.39 27.28 1.11
CA LEU A 33 21.47 28.12 1.87
C LEU A 33 20.38 28.73 0.99
N VAL A 34 20.74 29.20 -0.21
CA VAL A 34 19.74 29.70 -1.17
C VAL A 34 18.75 28.59 -1.52
N LEU A 35 19.22 27.37 -1.84
CA LEU A 35 18.32 26.23 -2.09
C LEU A 35 17.40 25.94 -0.90
N LEU A 36 17.95 25.89 0.32
CA LEU A 36 17.21 25.62 1.55
C LEU A 36 16.12 26.67 1.83
N SER A 37 16.35 27.93 1.44
CA SER A 37 15.37 29.02 1.62
C SER A 37 14.05 28.84 0.85
N PHE A 38 14.00 27.89 -0.09
CA PHE A 38 12.78 27.54 -0.82
C PHE A 38 12.04 26.32 -0.23
N PHE A 39 12.57 25.70 0.81
CA PHE A 39 11.84 24.73 1.63
C PHE A 39 11.04 25.44 2.74
N SER A 40 10.07 24.73 3.33
CA SER A 40 9.29 25.26 4.44
C SER A 40 10.20 25.49 5.66
N PRO A 41 10.31 26.73 6.20
CA PRO A 41 11.13 27.00 7.38
C PRO A 41 10.58 26.33 8.65
N CYS A 42 9.29 26.00 8.64
CA CYS A 42 8.60 25.35 9.75
C CYS A 42 8.84 23.84 9.82
N GLU A 43 9.44 23.25 8.78
CA GLU A 43 9.64 21.80 8.69
C GLU A 43 11.10 21.42 8.86
N LYS A 44 11.32 20.27 9.50
CA LYS A 44 12.64 19.64 9.57
C LYS A 44 13.06 19.16 8.18
N ILE A 45 14.31 19.44 7.81
CA ILE A 45 14.92 18.99 6.56
C ILE A 45 15.90 17.86 6.89
N PRO A 46 15.59 16.61 6.53
CA PRO A 46 16.52 15.49 6.68
C PRO A 46 17.69 15.60 5.70
N LEU A 47 18.92 15.25 6.12
CA LEU A 47 20.09 15.25 5.24
C LEU A 47 19.91 14.28 4.05
N ASP A 48 19.33 13.12 4.34
CA ASP A 48 19.08 12.06 3.38
C ASP A 48 18.07 12.46 2.30
N LEU A 49 17.18 13.43 2.57
CA LEU A 49 16.27 14.02 1.58
C LEU A 49 17.07 14.63 0.44
N LEU A 50 18.06 15.47 0.76
CA LEU A 50 18.88 16.16 -0.23
C LEU A 50 19.73 15.17 -1.05
N ALA A 51 20.37 14.22 -0.36
CA ALA A 51 21.15 13.18 -1.01
C ALA A 51 20.27 12.34 -1.97
N ARG A 52 19.15 11.79 -1.49
CA ARG A 52 18.21 10.99 -2.31
C ARG A 52 17.61 11.76 -3.48
N GLY A 53 17.39 13.07 -3.32
CA GLY A 53 16.86 13.93 -4.38
C GLY A 53 17.82 14.09 -5.56
N SER A 54 19.13 14.00 -5.29
CA SER A 54 20.19 14.17 -6.29
C SER A 54 20.67 12.88 -6.94
N THR A 55 20.46 11.72 -6.29
CA THR A 55 20.91 10.42 -6.84
C THR A 55 20.15 10.01 -8.10
N ALA A 56 20.79 9.19 -8.94
CA ALA A 56 20.18 8.56 -10.10
C ALA A 56 19.10 7.55 -9.69
N ARG A 57 18.03 7.44 -10.49
CA ARG A 57 16.83 6.68 -10.14
C ARG A 57 16.32 5.84 -11.28
N LYS A 58 15.78 4.68 -10.93
CA LYS A 58 15.19 3.77 -11.92
C LYS A 58 13.87 4.40 -12.42
N ARG A 59 13.69 4.42 -13.75
CA ARG A 59 12.51 4.96 -14.45
C ARG A 59 12.00 4.04 -15.59
N TRP A 60 10.70 4.12 -15.91
CA TRP A 60 10.01 3.12 -16.74
C TRP A 60 10.05 3.72 -18.14
N THR A 61 10.56 2.95 -19.09
CA THR A 61 10.56 3.40 -20.48
C THR A 61 9.16 3.25 -21.09
N ALA A 62 8.98 3.78 -22.29
CA ALA A 62 7.76 3.52 -23.06
C ALA A 62 7.54 2.02 -23.31
N GLU A 63 8.63 1.25 -23.42
CA GLU A 63 8.62 -0.20 -23.66
C GLU A 63 8.47 -1.03 -22.38
N GLY A 64 8.19 -0.42 -21.22
CA GLY A 64 8.04 -1.17 -19.96
C GLY A 64 9.37 -1.68 -19.39
N GLU A 65 10.50 -1.23 -19.94
CA GLU A 65 11.85 -1.54 -19.45
C GLU A 65 12.29 -0.60 -18.33
N ILE A 66 13.31 -1.04 -17.59
CA ILE A 66 13.94 -0.25 -16.53
C ILE A 66 15.15 0.50 -17.09
N GLU A 67 15.16 1.83 -16.98
CA GLU A 67 16.35 2.65 -17.23
C GLU A 67 16.77 3.41 -15.97
N LEU A 68 18.06 3.75 -15.83
CA LEU A 68 18.56 4.60 -14.74
C LEU A 68 18.69 6.05 -15.20
N VAL A 69 18.18 6.99 -14.41
CA VAL A 69 18.05 8.40 -14.79
C VAL A 69 18.62 9.32 -13.72
N ASP A 70 19.63 10.05 -14.15
CA ASP A 70 20.29 11.08 -13.36
C ASP A 70 19.35 12.28 -13.09
N ALA A 71 19.48 12.90 -11.92
CA ALA A 71 18.72 14.11 -11.56
C ALA A 71 18.97 15.28 -12.54
N ALA A 72 20.14 15.34 -13.19
CA ALA A 72 20.43 16.30 -14.24
C ALA A 72 19.51 16.14 -15.46
N ARG A 73 19.08 14.92 -15.79
CA ARG A 73 18.16 14.67 -16.91
C ARG A 73 16.76 15.23 -16.67
N VAL A 74 16.39 15.51 -15.42
CA VAL A 74 15.12 16.15 -15.04
C VAL A 74 15.26 17.63 -14.67
N GLY A 75 16.45 18.21 -14.91
CA GLY A 75 16.70 19.64 -14.78
C GLY A 75 17.30 20.09 -13.44
N LEU A 76 17.79 19.17 -12.60
CA LEU A 76 18.64 19.54 -11.47
C LEU A 76 20.00 20.03 -12.02
N ALA A 77 20.47 21.19 -11.59
CA ALA A 77 21.75 21.71 -12.03
C ALA A 77 22.87 20.73 -11.66
N SER A 78 23.77 20.42 -12.59
CA SER A 78 24.89 19.48 -12.39
C SER A 78 25.70 19.82 -11.14
N GLY A 79 25.98 21.11 -10.93
CA GLY A 79 26.65 21.59 -9.74
C GLY A 79 25.92 21.32 -8.41
N LEU A 80 24.59 21.26 -8.43
CA LEU A 80 23.79 20.83 -7.28
C LEU A 80 23.79 19.31 -7.15
N VAL A 81 23.74 18.56 -8.26
CA VAL A 81 23.87 17.09 -8.21
C VAL A 81 25.18 16.70 -7.52
N ASP A 82 26.30 17.28 -7.95
CA ASP A 82 27.64 17.00 -7.40
C ASP A 82 27.77 17.39 -5.92
N LEU A 83 27.12 18.48 -5.51
CA LEU A 83 27.11 18.95 -4.13
C LEU A 83 26.28 18.02 -3.23
N LEU A 84 25.04 17.73 -3.65
CA LEU A 84 24.06 17.02 -2.84
C LEU A 84 24.30 15.50 -2.79
N ALA A 85 24.89 14.91 -3.83
CA ALA A 85 25.18 13.48 -3.88
C ALA A 85 26.37 13.08 -3.00
N ASN A 86 27.22 14.03 -2.61
CA ASN A 86 28.39 13.79 -1.76
C ASN A 86 28.04 14.06 -0.29
N THR A 87 27.67 13.01 0.45
CA THR A 87 27.25 13.11 1.86
C THR A 87 28.30 13.78 2.75
N GLN A 88 29.59 13.48 2.57
CA GLN A 88 30.67 14.08 3.36
C GLN A 88 30.80 15.59 3.10
N ARG A 89 30.68 16.00 1.84
CA ARG A 89 30.67 17.42 1.45
C ARG A 89 29.44 18.12 2.04
N LEU A 90 28.29 17.47 1.97
CA LEU A 90 27.03 18.01 2.49
C LEU A 90 27.09 18.19 4.02
N GLU A 91 27.62 17.22 4.76
CA GLU A 91 27.85 17.34 6.21
C GLU A 91 28.79 18.49 6.56
N SER A 92 29.88 18.66 5.82
CA SER A 92 30.82 19.77 6.00
C SER A 92 30.11 21.11 5.82
N VAL A 93 29.31 21.24 4.76
CA VAL A 93 28.57 22.46 4.43
C VAL A 93 27.49 22.77 5.49
N PHE A 94 26.75 21.76 5.95
CA PHE A 94 25.82 21.95 7.08
C PHE A 94 26.55 22.34 8.36
N GLY A 95 27.76 21.83 8.58
CA GLY A 95 28.63 22.26 9.68
C GLY A 95 28.94 23.75 9.64
N GLU A 96 29.27 24.30 8.46
CA GLU A 96 29.48 25.74 8.25
C GLU A 96 28.20 26.54 8.54
N LEU A 97 27.05 26.10 8.01
CA LEU A 97 25.76 26.78 8.22
C LEU A 97 25.27 26.73 9.67
N CYS A 98 25.62 25.67 10.41
CA CYS A 98 25.33 25.58 11.84
C CYS A 98 26.21 26.53 12.66
N GLN A 99 27.49 26.67 12.29
CA GLN A 99 28.41 27.61 12.97
C GLN A 99 27.98 29.07 12.80
N SER A 100 27.33 29.40 11.68
CA SER A 100 26.77 30.74 11.43
C SER A 100 25.34 30.92 11.93
N ALA A 101 24.76 29.93 12.60
CA ALA A 101 23.35 29.93 13.05
C ALA A 101 22.33 30.17 11.92
N ALA A 102 22.72 29.94 10.66
CA ALA A 102 21.83 29.93 9.52
C ALA A 102 20.90 28.71 9.53
N VAL A 103 21.39 27.60 10.09
CA VAL A 103 20.65 26.35 10.24
C VAL A 103 20.87 25.79 11.65
N PHE A 104 19.86 25.13 12.21
CA PHE A 104 19.92 24.44 13.50
C PHE A 104 19.89 22.93 13.29
N ARG A 105 20.89 22.22 13.80
CA ARG A 105 20.95 20.75 13.76
C ARG A 105 20.22 20.13 14.95
N HIS A 106 19.44 19.08 14.70
CA HIS A 106 18.79 18.27 15.72
C HIS A 106 19.50 16.93 15.96
N PRO A 107 19.23 16.26 17.10
CA PRO A 107 19.82 14.96 17.42
C PRO A 107 19.46 13.82 16.45
N ASP A 108 18.35 13.96 15.73
CA ASP A 108 17.83 13.02 14.73
C ASP A 108 18.43 13.25 13.32
N GLU A 109 19.52 14.01 13.23
CA GLU A 109 20.18 14.38 11.97
C GLU A 109 19.30 15.16 10.98
N THR A 110 18.26 15.80 11.50
CA THR A 110 17.46 16.78 10.76
C THR A 110 17.92 18.20 11.05
N TYR A 111 17.58 19.11 10.13
CA TYR A 111 18.00 20.49 10.15
C TYR A 111 16.80 21.43 10.03
N HIS A 112 16.79 22.49 10.84
CA HIS A 112 15.83 23.60 10.68
C HIS A 112 16.54 24.81 10.11
N LEU A 113 15.94 25.40 9.07
CA LEU A 113 16.42 26.68 8.55
C LEU A 113 15.98 27.82 9.48
N ASN A 114 16.90 28.74 9.77
CA ASN A 114 16.55 29.95 10.50
C ASN A 114 15.59 30.82 9.66
N GLU A 115 14.40 31.09 10.18
CA GLU A 115 13.32 31.77 9.45
C GLU A 115 13.72 33.18 9.01
N ASP A 116 14.41 33.93 9.86
CA ASP A 116 14.88 35.28 9.54
C ASP A 116 15.93 35.26 8.43
N VAL A 117 16.83 34.28 8.47
CA VAL A 117 17.85 34.06 7.44
C VAL A 117 17.19 33.69 6.12
N SER A 118 16.24 32.73 6.15
CA SER A 118 15.47 32.31 4.98
C SER A 118 14.76 33.48 4.32
N ALA A 119 14.04 34.29 5.11
CA ALA A 119 13.29 35.44 4.62
C ALA A 119 14.21 36.48 3.96
N ARG A 120 15.38 36.78 4.56
CA ARG A 120 16.36 37.70 3.97
C ARG A 120 16.92 37.18 2.67
N VAL A 121 17.35 35.91 2.65
CA VAL A 121 17.89 35.28 1.43
C VAL A 121 16.84 35.29 0.33
N HIS A 122 15.60 34.89 0.62
CA HIS A 122 14.51 34.88 -0.35
C HIS A 122 14.19 36.26 -0.94
N GLN A 123 14.31 37.33 -0.14
CA GLN A 123 14.12 38.71 -0.61
C GLN A 123 15.30 39.23 -1.46
N CYS A 124 16.50 38.66 -1.28
CA CYS A 124 17.71 39.06 -2.00
C CYS A 124 17.96 38.25 -3.28
N VAL A 125 17.24 37.16 -3.51
CA VAL A 125 17.31 36.42 -4.78
C VAL A 125 16.64 37.24 -5.88
N ASP A 126 17.36 37.46 -6.98
CA ASP A 126 16.86 38.15 -8.17
C ASP A 126 15.55 37.51 -8.66
N SER A 127 14.59 38.35 -9.07
CA SER A 127 13.29 37.91 -9.59
C SER A 127 13.42 36.94 -10.76
N ASP A 128 14.46 37.09 -11.58
CA ASP A 128 14.72 36.20 -12.71
C ASP A 128 15.22 34.82 -12.25
N ALA A 129 15.94 34.76 -11.12
CA ALA A 129 16.47 33.53 -10.52
C ALA A 129 15.47 32.83 -9.58
N LEU A 130 14.42 33.49 -9.10
CA LEU A 130 13.41 32.89 -8.22
C LEU A 130 12.76 31.65 -8.85
N SER A 131 12.44 31.71 -10.15
CA SER A 131 11.81 30.60 -10.86
C SER A 131 12.72 29.36 -10.92
N PHE A 132 14.02 29.59 -11.15
CA PHE A 132 15.04 28.55 -11.16
C PHE A 132 15.14 27.89 -9.78
N TRP A 133 15.35 28.66 -8.71
CA TRP A 133 15.54 28.09 -7.37
C TRP A 133 14.30 27.36 -6.84
N ARG A 134 13.09 27.87 -7.13
CA ARG A 134 11.85 27.16 -6.86
C ARG A 134 11.83 25.79 -7.55
N GLN A 135 12.23 25.75 -8.82
CA GLN A 135 12.30 24.51 -9.58
C GLN A 135 13.36 23.56 -9.01
N GLN A 136 14.55 24.04 -8.65
CA GLN A 136 15.61 23.19 -8.08
C GLN A 136 15.17 22.57 -6.73
N ALA A 137 14.61 23.38 -5.83
CA ALA A 137 14.11 22.91 -4.55
C ALA A 137 12.98 21.90 -4.72
N LEU A 138 12.04 22.16 -5.65
CA LEU A 138 10.97 21.24 -5.99
C LEU A 138 11.53 19.90 -6.53
N ILE A 139 12.52 19.95 -7.44
CA ILE A 139 13.18 18.74 -7.98
C ILE A 139 13.81 17.92 -6.88
N VAL A 140 14.58 18.54 -5.99
CA VAL A 140 15.21 17.83 -4.87
C VAL A 140 14.14 17.21 -3.96
N ALA A 141 13.09 17.96 -3.63
CA ALA A 141 12.01 17.50 -2.75
C ALA A 141 11.21 16.32 -3.32
N TYR A 142 10.67 16.46 -4.54
CA TYR A 142 9.84 15.41 -5.12
C TYR A 142 10.67 14.18 -5.49
N ARG A 143 11.91 14.38 -5.94
CA ARG A 143 12.80 13.26 -6.15
C ARG A 143 13.02 12.60 -4.82
N ALA A 144 13.41 13.25 -3.74
CA ALA A 144 13.73 12.59 -2.47
C ALA A 144 12.72 11.54 -1.94
N ILE A 145 11.45 11.63 -2.33
CA ILE A 145 10.41 10.64 -2.04
C ILE A 145 10.77 9.29 -2.69
N PRO A 146 10.92 8.21 -1.89
CA PRO A 146 11.20 6.88 -2.41
C PRO A 146 9.95 6.34 -3.10
N TRP A 147 10.02 6.23 -4.41
CA TRP A 147 8.97 5.61 -5.21
C TRP A 147 9.13 4.09 -5.18
N LYS A 148 8.01 3.39 -5.02
CA LYS A 148 7.95 1.91 -5.07
C LYS A 148 8.17 1.37 -6.48
N TYR A 149 7.89 2.24 -7.45
CA TYR A 149 8.16 2.05 -8.86
C TYR A 149 8.97 3.23 -9.36
N ILE A 150 9.04 3.33 -10.66
CA ILE A 150 10.19 3.77 -11.39
C ILE A 150 9.72 5.06 -12.12
N GLU A 151 10.44 6.18 -11.97
CA GLU A 151 9.99 7.60 -12.17
C GLU A 151 9.50 8.03 -13.59
N PHE A 152 8.83 9.20 -13.73
CA PHE A 152 8.33 9.74 -15.01
C PHE A 152 8.33 11.28 -15.11
N PRO A 153 8.52 11.90 -16.29
CA PRO A 153 8.60 13.37 -16.46
C PRO A 153 7.45 14.24 -15.90
N THR A 154 6.31 13.65 -15.51
CA THR A 154 5.21 14.28 -14.75
C THR A 154 5.35 14.06 -13.24
N ASP A 155 6.59 14.05 -12.73
CA ASP A 155 6.96 13.52 -11.42
C ASP A 155 6.17 14.17 -10.28
N PHE A 156 6.00 15.51 -10.27
CA PHE A 156 5.30 16.18 -9.17
C PHE A 156 3.84 15.72 -8.99
N MET A 157 3.07 15.47 -10.06
CA MET A 157 1.67 15.04 -9.92
C MET A 157 1.60 13.59 -9.45
N LEU A 158 2.49 12.74 -9.96
CA LEU A 158 2.63 11.39 -9.46
C LEU A 158 3.03 11.41 -7.98
N THR A 159 3.81 12.40 -7.53
CA THR A 159 4.29 12.49 -6.14
C THR A 159 3.13 12.78 -5.22
N LEU A 160 2.24 13.67 -5.64
CA LEU A 160 0.98 13.93 -4.96
C LEU A 160 0.09 12.68 -4.90
N ILE A 161 0.04 11.90 -5.99
CA ILE A 161 -0.67 10.61 -5.98
C ILE A 161 -0.04 9.65 -4.96
N GLU A 162 1.28 9.51 -4.93
CA GLU A 162 1.95 8.60 -4.01
C GLU A 162 1.88 9.06 -2.55
N ALA A 163 1.86 10.38 -2.33
CA ALA A 163 1.60 10.96 -1.02
C ALA A 163 0.21 10.56 -0.47
N SER A 164 -0.76 10.18 -1.32
CA SER A 164 -2.05 9.66 -0.86
C SER A 164 -1.95 8.34 -0.08
N ARG A 165 -0.78 7.70 -0.03
CA ARG A 165 -0.57 6.49 0.78
C ARG A 165 -0.54 6.75 2.27
N PHE A 166 -0.15 7.96 2.68
CA PHE A 166 -0.17 8.36 4.08
C PHE A 166 -1.60 8.26 4.67
N PRO A 167 -1.72 7.95 5.98
CA PRO A 167 -3.00 7.72 6.63
C PRO A 167 -3.88 8.98 6.68
N GLY A 168 -5.20 8.77 6.79
CA GLY A 168 -6.20 9.83 6.94
C GLY A 168 -6.92 10.19 5.64
N MET A 169 -8.22 9.92 5.57
CA MET A 169 -9.01 10.12 4.34
C MET A 169 -8.98 11.56 3.80
N ALA A 170 -9.00 12.56 4.68
CA ALA A 170 -8.92 13.97 4.26
C ALA A 170 -7.63 14.27 3.48
N TRP A 171 -6.50 13.74 3.96
CA TRP A 171 -5.21 13.87 3.27
C TRP A 171 -5.22 13.15 1.93
N LYS A 172 -5.75 11.92 1.88
CA LYS A 172 -5.81 11.14 0.64
C LYS A 172 -6.60 11.87 -0.45
N TYR A 173 -7.78 12.39 -0.12
CA TYR A 173 -8.59 13.19 -1.04
C TYR A 173 -7.89 14.50 -1.45
N PHE A 174 -7.26 15.19 -0.50
CA PHE A 174 -6.51 16.40 -0.79
C PHE A 174 -5.38 16.13 -1.79
N ALA A 175 -4.55 15.13 -1.55
CA ALA A 175 -3.38 14.83 -2.37
C ALA A 175 -3.78 14.43 -3.81
N VAL A 176 -4.77 13.55 -3.97
CA VAL A 176 -5.30 13.16 -5.30
C VAL A 176 -5.97 14.34 -6.00
N GLY A 177 -6.71 15.18 -5.26
CA GLY A 177 -7.32 16.40 -5.81
C GLY A 177 -6.28 17.42 -6.29
N GLN A 178 -5.19 17.61 -5.55
CA GLN A 178 -4.08 18.47 -6.00
C GLN A 178 -3.40 17.91 -7.25
N ALA A 179 -3.20 16.59 -7.33
CA ALA A 179 -2.64 15.96 -8.51
C ALA A 179 -3.53 16.20 -9.75
N GLU A 180 -4.85 16.08 -9.60
CA GLU A 180 -5.81 16.34 -10.68
C GLU A 180 -5.84 17.80 -11.12
N LEU A 181 -5.85 18.75 -10.18
CA LEU A 181 -5.80 20.18 -10.50
C LEU A 181 -4.52 20.54 -11.24
N ALA A 182 -3.38 20.02 -10.79
CA ALA A 182 -2.09 20.21 -11.44
C ALA A 182 -2.03 19.55 -12.83
N ALA A 183 -2.72 18.41 -13.00
CA ALA A 183 -2.82 17.70 -14.27
C ALA A 183 -3.72 18.41 -15.30
N GLY A 184 -4.65 19.28 -14.89
CA GLY A 184 -5.78 19.74 -15.71
C GLY A 184 -5.46 20.38 -17.07
N ARG A 185 -4.24 20.88 -17.30
CA ARG A 185 -3.79 21.40 -18.62
C ARG A 185 -2.96 20.40 -19.42
N LEU A 186 -2.53 19.31 -18.82
CA LEU A 186 -1.67 18.29 -19.42
C LEU A 186 -2.54 17.22 -20.08
N LYS A 187 -2.43 17.07 -21.40
CA LYS A 187 -3.02 15.95 -22.15
C LYS A 187 -2.15 14.70 -22.00
N ASN A 188 -1.95 14.23 -20.76
CA ASN A 188 -1.15 13.04 -20.47
C ASN A 188 -2.05 11.87 -20.08
N THR A 189 -2.14 10.86 -20.95
CA THR A 189 -2.97 9.66 -20.75
C THR A 189 -2.56 8.86 -19.51
N HIS A 190 -1.27 8.68 -19.28
CA HIS A 190 -0.75 7.94 -18.12
C HIS A 190 -1.17 8.62 -16.81
N LEU A 191 -0.98 9.95 -16.70
CA LEU A 191 -1.35 10.68 -15.50
C LEU A 191 -2.86 10.62 -15.22
N ARG A 192 -3.69 10.70 -16.27
CA ARG A 192 -5.15 10.53 -16.15
C ARG A 192 -5.51 9.13 -15.63
N LEU A 193 -4.82 8.08 -16.11
CA LEU A 193 -5.00 6.71 -15.64
C LEU A 193 -4.65 6.59 -14.15
N CYS A 194 -3.49 7.08 -13.72
CA CYS A 194 -3.09 7.03 -12.30
C CYS A 194 -4.05 7.78 -11.38
N ILE A 195 -4.56 8.95 -11.80
CA ILE A 195 -5.57 9.71 -11.04
C ILE A 195 -6.87 8.89 -10.93
N GLY A 196 -7.37 8.35 -12.04
CA GLY A 196 -8.59 7.53 -12.04
C GLY A 196 -8.47 6.29 -11.15
N GLN A 197 -7.33 5.58 -11.23
CA GLN A 197 -7.00 4.45 -10.34
C GLN A 197 -7.01 4.85 -8.86
N SER A 198 -6.42 6.01 -8.53
CA SER A 198 -6.37 6.51 -7.16
C SER A 198 -7.76 6.88 -6.65
N LYS A 199 -8.57 7.57 -7.47
CA LYS A 199 -9.98 7.85 -7.16
C LYS A 199 -10.80 6.58 -6.97
N ALA A 200 -10.56 5.55 -7.79
CA ALA A 200 -11.21 4.26 -7.64
C ALA A 200 -10.93 3.63 -6.26
N LEU A 201 -9.67 3.68 -5.82
CA LEU A 201 -9.29 3.25 -4.47
C LEU A 201 -9.98 4.09 -3.39
N LEU A 202 -10.01 5.42 -3.52
CA LEU A 202 -10.67 6.29 -2.53
C LEU A 202 -12.17 6.02 -2.44
N GLY A 203 -12.85 5.83 -3.57
CA GLY A 203 -14.25 5.44 -3.62
C GLY A 203 -14.50 4.13 -2.87
N ARG A 204 -13.67 3.11 -3.06
CA ARG A 204 -13.78 1.86 -2.28
C ARG A 204 -13.55 2.07 -0.78
N LEU A 205 -12.54 2.85 -0.40
CA LEU A 205 -12.23 3.12 1.00
C LEU A 205 -13.32 3.92 1.73
N SER A 206 -14.00 4.83 1.03
CA SER A 206 -15.11 5.61 1.56
C SER A 206 -16.47 4.90 1.48
N GLY A 207 -16.55 3.78 0.75
CA GLY A 207 -17.80 3.06 0.47
C GLY A 207 -18.61 3.64 -0.69
N ASN A 208 -18.09 4.66 -1.39
CA ASN A 208 -18.71 5.26 -2.58
C ASN A 208 -18.35 4.47 -3.86
N MET A 209 -19.08 3.39 -4.11
CA MET A 209 -18.82 2.50 -5.26
C MET A 209 -19.14 3.14 -6.62
N ASP A 210 -20.04 4.14 -6.65
CA ASP A 210 -20.35 4.88 -7.88
C ASP A 210 -19.16 5.72 -8.32
N GLU A 211 -18.52 6.43 -7.39
CA GLU A 211 -17.24 7.13 -7.63
C GLU A 211 -16.14 6.14 -8.02
N ALA A 212 -16.09 4.98 -7.35
CA ALA A 212 -15.08 3.98 -7.64
C ALA A 212 -15.14 3.45 -9.09
N THR A 213 -16.35 3.29 -9.61
CA THR A 213 -16.62 2.75 -10.94
C THR A 213 -16.51 3.82 -12.02
N SER A 214 -17.16 4.98 -11.82
CA SER A 214 -17.15 6.08 -12.79
C SER A 214 -15.75 6.63 -13.06
N SER A 215 -14.87 6.61 -12.05
CA SER A 215 -13.47 7.06 -12.20
C SER A 215 -12.64 6.23 -13.19
N LEU A 216 -13.08 5.02 -13.54
CA LEU A 216 -12.40 4.11 -14.46
C LEU A 216 -13.10 3.97 -15.81
N GLN A 217 -14.39 4.32 -15.90
CA GLN A 217 -15.22 4.02 -17.07
C GLN A 217 -14.81 4.79 -18.32
N ASP A 218 -14.43 6.06 -18.17
CA ASP A 218 -13.91 6.89 -19.26
C ASP A 218 -12.52 6.41 -19.74
N LEU A 219 -11.80 5.66 -18.92
CA LEU A 219 -10.44 5.19 -19.22
C LEU A 219 -10.45 3.90 -20.05
N LEU A 220 -11.43 3.02 -19.80
CA LEU A 220 -11.61 1.76 -20.53
C LEU A 220 -12.38 1.92 -21.85
N SER A 221 -13.09 3.05 -22.04
CA SER A 221 -13.98 3.28 -23.19
C SER A 221 -13.32 4.05 -24.36
N ASN A 222 -12.05 4.45 -24.25
CA ASN A 222 -11.37 5.29 -25.25
C ASN A 222 -10.40 4.51 -26.18
N ASP A 223 -10.77 4.48 -27.47
CA ASP A 223 -10.03 4.18 -28.72
C ASP A 223 -9.02 2.99 -28.79
N PRO A 224 -9.30 1.94 -29.60
CA PRO A 224 -8.39 0.82 -29.90
C PRO A 224 -7.02 1.20 -30.48
N ALA A 225 -6.82 2.45 -30.91
CA ALA A 225 -5.55 2.95 -31.43
C ALA A 225 -4.54 3.39 -30.33
N ALA A 226 -4.90 3.33 -29.05
CA ALA A 226 -4.06 3.78 -27.92
C ALA A 226 -2.95 2.79 -27.49
N SER A 227 -2.89 1.60 -28.09
CA SER A 227 -1.78 0.65 -27.95
C SER A 227 -0.53 1.15 -28.70
N ILE A 228 0.06 2.25 -28.23
CA ILE A 228 1.24 2.85 -28.86
C ILE A 228 2.54 2.30 -28.22
N ASN A 229 2.49 1.79 -26.98
CA ASN A 229 3.64 1.17 -26.30
C ASN A 229 3.23 0.32 -25.08
N LYS A 230 4.11 -0.59 -24.66
CA LYS A 230 3.91 -1.55 -23.54
C LYS A 230 3.56 -0.87 -22.21
N ARG A 231 4.04 0.35 -21.99
CA ARG A 231 3.72 1.13 -20.79
C ARG A 231 2.23 1.51 -20.70
N ILE A 232 1.66 2.11 -21.74
CA ILE A 232 0.23 2.50 -21.70
C ILE A 232 -0.65 1.25 -21.56
N HIS A 233 -0.28 0.17 -22.24
CA HIS A 233 -0.95 -1.13 -22.11
C HIS A 233 -0.93 -1.66 -20.68
N SER A 234 0.20 -1.53 -20.00
CA SER A 234 0.34 -1.91 -18.60
C SER A 234 -0.54 -1.04 -17.68
N GLU A 235 -0.61 0.27 -17.90
CA GLU A 235 -1.50 1.14 -17.12
C GLU A 235 -2.98 0.80 -17.29
N LEU A 236 -3.40 0.36 -18.48
CA LEU A 236 -4.72 -0.21 -18.69
C LEU A 236 -4.90 -1.51 -17.89
N GLY A 237 -3.88 -2.36 -17.82
CA GLY A 237 -3.87 -3.53 -16.94
C GLY A 237 -4.05 -3.19 -15.46
N VAL A 238 -3.45 -2.11 -14.98
CA VAL A 238 -3.70 -1.61 -13.60
C VAL A 238 -5.15 -1.16 -13.44
N ALA A 239 -5.72 -0.45 -14.43
CA ALA A 239 -7.13 -0.07 -14.40
C ALA A 239 -8.06 -1.30 -14.38
N VAL A 240 -7.73 -2.36 -15.12
CA VAL A 240 -8.42 -3.65 -15.08
C VAL A 240 -8.37 -4.25 -13.67
N ILE A 241 -7.21 -4.29 -13.02
CA ILE A 241 -7.07 -4.74 -11.63
C ILE A 241 -7.96 -3.91 -10.68
N GLN A 242 -7.99 -2.58 -10.83
CA GLN A 242 -8.85 -1.72 -10.02
C GLN A 242 -10.35 -2.00 -10.24
N SER A 243 -10.77 -2.21 -11.49
CA SER A 243 -12.15 -2.59 -11.82
C SER A 243 -12.51 -3.96 -11.24
N SER A 244 -11.62 -4.94 -11.31
CA SER A 244 -11.83 -6.24 -10.67
C SER A 244 -11.96 -6.14 -9.15
N LEU A 245 -11.17 -5.28 -8.50
CA LEU A 245 -11.32 -5.00 -7.07
C LEU A 245 -12.67 -4.33 -6.74
N ASN A 246 -13.18 -3.46 -7.61
CA ASN A 246 -14.53 -2.89 -7.47
C ASN A 246 -15.60 -3.99 -7.54
N SER A 247 -15.49 -4.91 -8.52
CA SER A 247 -16.41 -6.04 -8.66
C SER A 247 -16.36 -6.97 -7.44
N ILE A 248 -15.17 -7.28 -6.90
CA ILE A 248 -15.02 -8.05 -5.67
C ILE A 248 -15.72 -7.36 -4.49
N GLN A 249 -15.60 -6.05 -4.36
CA GLN A 249 -16.21 -5.28 -3.25
C GLN A 249 -17.74 -5.42 -3.20
N ILE A 250 -18.39 -5.63 -4.35
CA ILE A 250 -19.84 -5.85 -4.47
C ILE A 250 -20.21 -7.33 -4.66
N ALA A 251 -19.27 -8.24 -4.37
CA ALA A 251 -19.43 -9.69 -4.51
C ALA A 251 -19.69 -10.21 -5.95
N ASP A 252 -19.39 -9.42 -6.98
CA ASP A 252 -19.45 -9.85 -8.38
C ASP A 252 -18.13 -10.52 -8.81
N LEU A 253 -17.93 -11.76 -8.37
CA LEU A 253 -16.72 -12.52 -8.63
C LEU A 253 -16.59 -12.94 -10.11
N VAL A 254 -17.71 -13.09 -10.82
CA VAL A 254 -17.72 -13.50 -12.23
C VAL A 254 -17.17 -12.38 -13.10
N THR A 255 -17.64 -11.15 -12.91
CA THR A 255 -17.09 -9.99 -13.62
C THR A 255 -15.64 -9.75 -13.22
N ALA A 256 -15.29 -9.88 -11.94
CA ALA A 256 -13.92 -9.72 -11.47
C ALA A 256 -12.95 -10.69 -12.17
N GLN A 257 -13.33 -11.97 -12.24
CA GLN A 257 -12.57 -13.02 -12.94
C GLN A 257 -12.41 -12.69 -14.42
N LYS A 258 -13.52 -12.42 -15.12
CA LYS A 258 -13.52 -12.15 -16.55
C LYS A 258 -12.60 -10.98 -16.91
N LEU A 259 -12.71 -9.88 -16.18
CA LEU A 259 -11.86 -8.70 -16.37
C LEU A 259 -10.37 -9.05 -16.30
N LEU A 260 -9.97 -9.87 -15.32
CA LEU A 260 -8.57 -10.30 -15.16
C LEU A 260 -8.14 -11.23 -16.28
N GLU A 261 -8.99 -12.18 -16.68
CA GLU A 261 -8.71 -13.13 -17.75
C GLU A 261 -8.54 -12.44 -19.12
N ASP A 262 -9.36 -11.42 -19.40
CA ASP A 262 -9.40 -10.68 -20.67
C ASP A 262 -8.13 -9.84 -20.93
N TRP A 263 -7.37 -9.45 -19.90
CA TRP A 263 -6.11 -8.73 -20.08
C TRP A 263 -4.91 -9.68 -20.20
N SER A 264 -4.07 -9.51 -21.21
CA SER A 264 -2.80 -10.24 -21.39
C SER A 264 -1.67 -9.29 -21.77
N PRO A 265 -0.39 -9.65 -21.56
CA PRO A 265 0.74 -8.96 -22.17
C PRO A 265 0.59 -8.83 -23.69
N LEU A 266 1.25 -7.84 -24.28
CA LEU A 266 1.19 -7.63 -25.74
C LEU A 266 1.94 -8.71 -26.51
N ASP A 267 3.09 -9.15 -25.99
CA ASP A 267 3.99 -10.11 -26.63
C ASP A 267 4.13 -11.38 -25.77
N ASP A 268 4.62 -12.46 -26.40
CA ASP A 268 4.95 -13.72 -25.71
C ASP A 268 6.06 -13.54 -24.65
N ASP A 269 6.94 -12.54 -24.85
CA ASP A 269 7.98 -12.14 -23.91
C ASP A 269 7.56 -10.80 -23.24
N PRO A 270 6.95 -10.85 -22.05
CA PRO A 270 6.45 -9.66 -21.36
C PRO A 270 7.60 -8.76 -20.92
N SER A 271 7.43 -7.45 -21.06
CA SER A 271 8.35 -6.48 -20.44
C SER A 271 8.34 -6.60 -18.91
N PRO A 272 9.39 -6.15 -18.19
CA PRO A 272 9.41 -6.21 -16.74
C PRO A 272 8.21 -5.51 -16.06
N LEU A 273 7.66 -4.46 -16.68
CA LEU A 273 6.42 -3.83 -16.20
C LEU A 273 5.19 -4.74 -16.38
N GLU A 274 5.07 -5.43 -17.51
CA GLU A 274 4.01 -6.41 -17.74
C GLU A 274 4.15 -7.63 -16.83
N GLU A 275 5.38 -8.06 -16.49
CA GLU A 275 5.63 -9.12 -15.52
C GLU A 275 5.06 -8.78 -14.13
N ILE A 276 5.22 -7.53 -13.68
CA ILE A 276 4.60 -7.06 -12.42
C ILE A 276 3.08 -7.22 -12.48
N LEU A 277 2.47 -6.89 -13.62
CA LEU A 277 1.03 -6.99 -13.78
C LEU A 277 0.55 -8.42 -13.89
N CYS A 278 1.29 -9.29 -14.57
CA CYS A 278 1.02 -10.73 -14.57
C CYS A 278 1.05 -11.28 -13.15
N PHE A 279 2.08 -10.95 -12.36
CA PHE A 279 2.19 -11.33 -10.95
C PHE A 279 0.94 -10.90 -10.15
N ARG A 280 0.52 -9.63 -10.29
CA ARG A 280 -0.66 -9.09 -9.58
C ARG A 280 -1.97 -9.69 -10.07
N LYS A 281 -2.10 -9.89 -11.38
CA LYS A 281 -3.23 -10.56 -12.02
C LYS A 281 -3.39 -11.97 -11.45
N TYR A 282 -2.32 -12.77 -11.45
CA TYR A 282 -2.38 -14.14 -10.93
C TYR A 282 -2.66 -14.19 -9.44
N SER A 283 -2.09 -13.28 -8.66
CA SER A 283 -2.38 -13.15 -7.23
C SER A 283 -3.87 -12.87 -6.98
N LEU A 284 -4.43 -11.88 -7.68
CA LEU A 284 -5.83 -11.50 -7.52
C LEU A 284 -6.80 -12.55 -8.08
N LEU A 285 -6.49 -13.14 -9.23
CA LEU A 285 -7.29 -14.20 -9.83
C LEU A 285 -7.29 -15.44 -8.93
N GLY A 286 -6.15 -15.78 -8.34
CA GLY A 286 -6.04 -16.82 -7.32
C GLY A 286 -6.97 -16.58 -6.14
N ARG A 287 -7.01 -15.35 -5.62
CA ARG A 287 -7.96 -14.97 -4.56
C ARG A 287 -9.42 -15.10 -4.99
N VAL A 288 -9.77 -14.64 -6.19
CA VAL A 288 -11.14 -14.76 -6.74
C VAL A 288 -11.55 -16.23 -6.89
N MET A 289 -10.65 -17.09 -7.38
CA MET A 289 -10.91 -18.53 -7.50
C MET A 289 -11.18 -19.17 -6.13
N ARG A 290 -10.42 -18.80 -5.10
CA ARG A 290 -10.67 -19.26 -3.73
C ARG A 290 -12.05 -18.82 -3.26
N TYR A 291 -12.38 -17.55 -3.46
CA TYR A 291 -13.66 -16.98 -3.09
C TYR A 291 -14.84 -17.69 -3.77
N GLN A 292 -14.65 -18.21 -4.98
CA GLN A 292 -15.64 -19.03 -5.71
C GLN A 292 -15.66 -20.51 -5.29
N GLY A 293 -14.73 -20.97 -4.44
CA GLY A 293 -14.61 -22.37 -4.00
C GLY A 293 -13.73 -23.24 -4.90
N ASN A 294 -13.02 -22.64 -5.86
CA ASN A 294 -12.18 -23.35 -6.83
C ASN A 294 -10.72 -23.45 -6.32
N PHE A 295 -10.52 -24.14 -5.20
CA PHE A 295 -9.29 -24.10 -4.39
C PHE A 295 -8.03 -24.59 -5.13
N SER A 296 -8.13 -25.68 -5.90
CA SER A 296 -6.98 -26.19 -6.66
C SER A 296 -6.54 -25.23 -7.76
N SER A 297 -7.49 -24.54 -8.39
CA SER A 297 -7.21 -23.51 -9.40
C SER A 297 -6.61 -22.27 -8.76
N SER A 298 -7.14 -21.86 -7.60
CA SER A 298 -6.58 -20.80 -6.76
C SER A 298 -5.11 -21.05 -6.43
N PHE A 299 -4.79 -22.21 -5.86
CA PHE A 299 -3.42 -22.56 -5.47
C PHE A 299 -2.45 -22.51 -6.65
N LYS A 300 -2.80 -23.07 -7.82
CA LYS A 300 -1.96 -23.04 -9.02
C LYS A 300 -1.63 -21.61 -9.49
N LEU A 301 -2.62 -20.72 -9.49
CA LEU A 301 -2.43 -19.33 -9.88
C LEU A 301 -1.54 -18.58 -8.89
N LEU A 302 -1.77 -18.79 -7.59
CA LEU A 302 -0.96 -18.18 -6.53
C LEU A 302 0.49 -18.70 -6.54
N GLU A 303 0.70 -19.99 -6.79
CA GLU A 303 2.03 -20.57 -6.97
C GLU A 303 2.74 -19.97 -8.19
N THR A 304 2.02 -19.74 -9.29
CA THR A 304 2.58 -19.06 -10.48
C THR A 304 3.07 -17.65 -10.13
N ALA A 305 2.30 -16.89 -9.34
CA ALA A 305 2.73 -15.58 -8.85
C ALA A 305 3.95 -15.70 -7.91
N ARG A 306 3.97 -16.69 -7.01
CA ARG A 306 5.09 -16.93 -6.10
C ARG A 306 6.37 -17.25 -6.87
N GLU A 307 6.31 -18.17 -7.83
CA GLU A 307 7.44 -18.52 -8.69
C GLU A 307 7.98 -17.30 -9.44
N ALA A 308 7.10 -16.43 -9.97
CA ALA A 308 7.50 -15.19 -10.60
C ALA A 308 8.26 -14.26 -9.65
N SER A 309 7.85 -14.18 -8.38
CA SER A 309 8.53 -13.34 -7.37
C SER A 309 9.89 -13.90 -6.90
N GLN A 310 10.14 -15.19 -7.10
CA GLN A 310 11.39 -15.85 -6.70
C GLN A 310 12.46 -15.80 -7.79
N LYS A 311 12.09 -15.44 -9.03
CA LYS A 311 13.04 -15.30 -10.14
C LYS A 311 14.07 -14.20 -9.80
N PRO A 312 15.38 -14.48 -9.91
CA PRO A 312 16.40 -13.44 -9.76
C PRO A 312 16.18 -12.36 -10.81
N GLY A 313 15.96 -11.12 -10.37
CA GLY A 313 15.62 -10.03 -11.28
C GLY A 313 15.75 -8.66 -10.63
N GLN A 314 15.48 -7.62 -11.43
CA GLN A 314 15.48 -6.23 -10.96
C GLN A 314 14.15 -5.82 -10.30
N LEU A 315 13.14 -6.70 -10.34
CA LEU A 315 11.80 -6.48 -9.81
C LEU A 315 11.75 -6.79 -8.31
N VAL A 316 10.98 -5.99 -7.58
CA VAL A 316 10.80 -6.12 -6.12
C VAL A 316 9.31 -6.24 -5.82
N PHE A 317 8.91 -7.37 -5.23
CA PHE A 317 7.52 -7.69 -4.89
C PHE A 317 7.22 -7.58 -3.38
N ASP A 318 8.12 -6.96 -2.63
CA ASP A 318 8.11 -6.92 -1.17
C ASP A 318 6.77 -6.48 -0.55
N GLU A 319 6.03 -5.58 -1.19
CA GLU A 319 4.73 -5.11 -0.69
C GLU A 319 3.61 -6.13 -0.93
N ASP A 320 3.63 -6.78 -2.09
CA ASP A 320 2.60 -7.71 -2.51
C ASP A 320 2.79 -9.10 -1.88
N LEU A 321 4.03 -9.46 -1.50
CA LEU A 321 4.38 -10.76 -0.92
C LEU A 321 3.60 -11.09 0.37
N ARG A 322 3.23 -10.08 1.17
CA ARG A 322 2.41 -10.29 2.37
C ARG A 322 1.07 -10.91 1.99
N ASP A 323 0.39 -10.25 1.06
CA ASP A 323 -0.97 -10.62 0.68
C ASP A 323 -0.95 -11.92 -0.12
N LEU A 324 0.04 -12.11 -1.01
CA LEU A 324 0.24 -13.37 -1.72
C LEU A 324 0.46 -14.54 -0.77
N THR A 325 1.32 -14.39 0.24
CA THR A 325 1.61 -15.48 1.19
C THR A 325 0.38 -15.81 2.04
N CYS A 326 -0.39 -14.80 2.45
CA CYS A 326 -1.66 -15.02 3.14
C CYS A 326 -2.68 -15.75 2.24
N ASP A 327 -2.82 -15.34 0.98
CA ASP A 327 -3.73 -15.99 0.03
C ASP A 327 -3.31 -17.44 -0.26
N LEU A 328 -2.00 -17.72 -0.37
CA LEU A 328 -1.46 -19.08 -0.50
C LEU A 328 -1.79 -19.93 0.71
N ALA A 329 -1.54 -19.41 1.90
CA ALA A 329 -1.83 -20.13 3.14
C ALA A 329 -3.33 -20.39 3.31
N ASP A 330 -4.18 -19.40 2.99
CA ASP A 330 -5.62 -19.54 3.01
C ASP A 330 -6.10 -20.57 1.96
N ALA A 331 -5.49 -20.63 0.77
CA ALA A 331 -5.81 -21.65 -0.23
C ALA A 331 -5.36 -23.07 0.21
N LEU A 332 -4.16 -23.20 0.78
CA LEU A 332 -3.66 -24.46 1.35
C LEU A 332 -4.51 -24.92 2.54
N ARG A 333 -4.97 -23.98 3.37
CA ARG A 333 -5.93 -24.25 4.44
C ARG A 333 -7.23 -24.85 3.91
N GLU A 334 -7.73 -24.38 2.78
CA GLU A 334 -8.90 -24.94 2.09
C GLU A 334 -8.62 -26.27 1.37
N LEU A 335 -7.37 -26.59 1.09
CA LEU A 335 -6.94 -27.88 0.53
C LEU A 335 -6.56 -28.91 1.62
N ASP A 336 -6.75 -28.56 2.90
CA ASP A 336 -6.38 -29.38 4.05
C ASP A 336 -4.88 -29.69 4.11
N GLU A 337 -4.05 -28.73 3.68
CA GLU A 337 -2.57 -28.74 3.75
C GLU A 337 -2.01 -27.66 4.70
N PRO A 338 -2.39 -27.66 6.00
CA PRO A 338 -2.02 -26.57 6.92
C PRO A 338 -0.54 -26.54 7.31
N VAL A 339 0.19 -27.64 7.14
CA VAL A 339 1.64 -27.72 7.44
C VAL A 339 2.44 -26.95 6.40
N THR A 340 2.18 -27.16 5.11
CA THR A 340 2.78 -26.39 4.01
C THR A 340 2.47 -24.89 4.15
N ALA A 341 1.24 -24.56 4.57
CA ALA A 341 0.84 -23.17 4.82
C ALA A 341 1.69 -22.51 5.92
N GLU A 342 1.92 -23.22 7.03
CA GLU A 342 2.77 -22.75 8.13
C GLU A 342 4.20 -22.48 7.66
N GLU A 343 4.79 -23.36 6.84
CA GLU A 343 6.15 -23.18 6.32
C GLU A 343 6.30 -21.87 5.54
N TYR A 344 5.36 -21.59 4.63
CA TYR A 344 5.36 -20.34 3.84
C TYR A 344 5.19 -19.11 4.72
N LEU A 345 4.29 -19.16 5.70
CA LEU A 345 4.00 -18.03 6.58
C LEU A 345 5.19 -17.71 7.49
N ARG A 346 5.81 -18.71 8.11
CA ARG A 346 6.99 -18.50 8.96
C ARG A 346 8.16 -17.95 8.15
N ALA A 347 8.41 -18.47 6.95
CA ALA A 347 9.47 -17.96 6.08
C ALA A 347 9.27 -16.48 5.75
N GLU A 348 8.05 -16.06 5.40
CA GLU A 348 7.74 -14.66 5.10
C GLU A 348 7.80 -13.74 6.33
N ILE A 349 7.34 -14.23 7.50
CA ILE A 349 7.46 -13.48 8.77
C ILE A 349 8.92 -13.23 9.11
N VAL A 350 9.78 -14.25 9.03
CA VAL A 350 11.23 -14.13 9.27
C VAL A 350 11.83 -13.13 8.27
N ARG A 351 11.56 -13.31 6.97
CA ARG A 351 12.05 -12.42 5.91
C ARG A 351 11.67 -10.96 6.13
N ARG A 352 10.50 -10.66 6.69
CA ARG A 352 10.05 -9.28 6.97
C ARG A 352 10.62 -8.68 8.24
N THR A 353 10.90 -9.50 9.25
CA THR A 353 11.26 -9.05 10.60
C THR A 353 12.76 -8.98 10.82
N GLU A 354 13.54 -9.83 10.18
CA GLU A 354 15.00 -9.85 10.32
C GLU A 354 15.72 -8.85 9.39
N ARG A 355 14.97 -8.01 8.67
CA ARG A 355 15.53 -6.94 7.84
C ARG A 355 16.01 -5.77 8.71
N PRO A 356 17.04 -5.02 8.26
CA PRO A 356 17.45 -3.77 8.92
C PRO A 356 16.28 -2.78 9.08
N ASP A 357 15.39 -2.75 8.09
CA ASP A 357 14.14 -1.98 8.10
C ASP A 357 12.93 -2.94 8.07
N PRO A 358 12.35 -3.28 9.24
CA PRO A 358 11.21 -4.18 9.31
C PRO A 358 10.00 -3.67 8.53
N MET A 359 9.38 -4.55 7.76
CA MET A 359 8.21 -4.19 6.94
C MET A 359 6.89 -4.25 7.74
N PRO A 360 5.92 -3.36 7.47
CA PRO A 360 4.61 -3.42 8.10
C PRO A 360 3.80 -4.63 7.61
N GLY A 361 2.72 -4.94 8.35
CA GLY A 361 1.75 -5.98 7.97
C GLY A 361 2.04 -7.38 8.52
N LYS A 362 2.86 -7.49 9.56
CA LYS A 362 3.13 -8.76 10.27
C LYS A 362 1.85 -9.41 10.83
N SER A 363 0.94 -8.60 11.36
CA SER A 363 -0.31 -9.06 11.99
C SER A 363 -1.13 -9.98 11.09
N LEU A 364 -1.33 -9.63 9.82
CA LEU A 364 -2.11 -10.46 8.90
C LEU A 364 -1.46 -11.83 8.65
N LEU A 365 -0.14 -11.89 8.50
CA LEU A 365 0.61 -13.15 8.33
C LEU A 365 0.51 -14.03 9.57
N GLU A 366 0.63 -13.43 10.76
CA GLU A 366 0.48 -14.13 12.04
C GLU A 366 -0.94 -14.68 12.23
N LEU A 367 -1.97 -13.95 11.80
CA LEU A 367 -3.34 -14.44 11.86
C LEU A 367 -3.62 -15.56 10.85
N ALA A 368 -2.98 -15.52 9.67
CA ALA A 368 -2.99 -16.67 8.77
C ALA A 368 -2.25 -17.87 9.38
N LEU A 369 -1.15 -17.65 10.10
CA LEU A 369 -0.40 -18.70 10.80
C LEU A 369 -1.21 -19.31 11.93
N ALA A 370 -1.89 -18.49 12.73
CA ALA A 370 -2.78 -18.96 13.78
C ALA A 370 -3.92 -19.82 13.23
N GLU A 371 -4.47 -19.49 12.05
CA GLU A 371 -5.47 -20.32 11.38
C GLU A 371 -4.89 -21.68 10.94
N SER A 372 -3.68 -21.70 10.37
CA SER A 372 -2.99 -22.94 10.00
C SER A 372 -2.67 -23.80 11.22
N LEU A 373 -2.21 -23.20 12.32
CA LEU A 373 -1.93 -23.89 13.58
C LEU A 373 -3.21 -24.44 14.24
N PHE A 374 -4.30 -23.68 14.20
CA PHE A 374 -5.61 -24.16 14.63
C PHE A 374 -6.03 -25.42 13.87
N ALA A 375 -5.83 -25.44 12.55
CA ALA A 375 -6.13 -26.60 11.71
C ALA A 375 -5.23 -27.82 11.99
N GLN A 376 -4.07 -27.61 12.58
CA GLN A 376 -3.17 -28.66 13.07
C GLN A 376 -3.43 -29.05 14.55
N GLU A 377 -4.52 -28.56 15.14
CA GLU A 377 -4.87 -28.78 16.56
C GLU A 377 -3.86 -28.21 17.58
N ARG A 378 -2.97 -27.30 17.14
CA ARG A 378 -2.00 -26.60 18.00
C ARG A 378 -2.64 -25.34 18.61
N TYR A 379 -3.68 -25.55 19.42
CA TYR A 379 -4.55 -24.49 19.90
C TYR A 379 -3.86 -23.48 20.82
N GLU A 380 -2.92 -23.92 21.65
CA GLU A 380 -2.19 -23.04 22.58
C GLU A 380 -1.38 -21.99 21.83
N GLU A 381 -0.63 -22.41 20.80
CA GLU A 381 0.20 -21.51 20.01
C GLU A 381 -0.64 -20.59 19.12
N ALA A 382 -1.73 -21.11 18.54
CA ALA A 382 -2.67 -20.29 17.78
C ALA A 382 -3.30 -19.19 18.66
N GLU A 383 -3.69 -19.52 19.90
CA GLU A 383 -4.26 -18.56 20.84
C GLU A 383 -3.24 -17.51 21.26
N GLU A 384 -2.00 -17.90 21.57
CA GLU A 384 -0.92 -16.98 21.94
C GLU A 384 -0.69 -15.91 20.86
N ILE A 385 -0.61 -16.34 19.60
CA ILE A 385 -0.47 -15.45 18.45
C ILE A 385 -1.66 -14.48 18.35
N CYS A 386 -2.88 -14.99 18.46
CA CYS A 386 -4.07 -14.13 18.38
C CYS A 386 -4.15 -13.10 19.50
N LEU A 387 -3.76 -13.46 20.73
CA LEU A 387 -3.76 -12.54 21.87
C LEU A 387 -2.66 -11.47 21.74
N ASP A 388 -1.46 -11.85 21.26
CA ASP A 388 -0.41 -10.88 20.95
C ASP A 388 -0.88 -9.88 19.88
N VAL A 389 -1.44 -10.36 18.77
CA VAL A 389 -1.96 -9.50 17.71
C VAL A 389 -3.10 -8.60 18.20
N ALA A 390 -4.02 -9.14 19.03
CA ALA A 390 -5.12 -8.38 19.61
C ALA A 390 -4.66 -7.23 20.52
N SER A 391 -3.48 -7.36 21.14
CA SER A 391 -2.91 -6.32 22.01
C SER A 391 -2.33 -5.12 21.26
N ARG A 392 -2.13 -5.24 19.94
CA ARG A 392 -1.48 -4.20 19.12
C ARG A 392 -2.42 -3.03 18.86
N LEU A 393 -1.85 -1.83 18.86
CA LEU A 393 -2.57 -0.62 18.48
C LEU A 393 -2.94 -0.68 16.99
N SER A 394 -4.17 -0.26 16.65
CA SER A 394 -4.64 -0.03 15.28
C SER A 394 -4.67 -1.25 14.33
N LEU A 395 -5.44 -2.28 14.67
CA LEU A 395 -5.75 -3.39 13.76
C LEU A 395 -6.71 -2.96 12.63
N LEU A 396 -6.47 -3.47 11.43
CA LEU A 396 -7.40 -3.35 10.32
C LEU A 396 -8.68 -4.15 10.61
N LYS A 397 -9.81 -3.74 10.01
CA LYS A 397 -11.12 -4.41 10.18
C LYS A 397 -11.04 -5.91 9.94
N TYR A 398 -10.32 -6.32 8.89
CA TYR A 398 -10.15 -7.73 8.53
C TYR A 398 -9.30 -8.51 9.54
N GLU A 399 -8.25 -7.89 10.08
CA GLU A 399 -7.40 -8.51 11.11
C GLU A 399 -8.19 -8.72 12.41
N ARG A 400 -8.99 -7.72 12.83
CA ARG A 400 -9.90 -7.84 13.98
C ARG A 400 -10.89 -9.00 13.81
N LEU A 401 -11.49 -9.14 12.63
CA LEU A 401 -12.41 -10.22 12.34
C LEU A 401 -11.71 -11.59 12.46
N ARG A 402 -10.52 -11.75 11.87
CA ARG A 402 -9.74 -13.01 11.97
C ARG A 402 -9.37 -13.35 13.41
N VAL A 403 -8.94 -12.38 14.22
CA VAL A 403 -8.64 -12.57 15.65
C VAL A 403 -9.82 -13.22 16.36
N TYR A 404 -11.00 -12.58 16.30
CA TYR A 404 -12.17 -13.05 17.03
C TYR A 404 -12.68 -14.38 16.52
N VAL A 405 -12.64 -14.60 15.20
CA VAL A 405 -12.99 -15.89 14.60
C VAL A 405 -12.10 -17.02 15.12
N ILE A 406 -10.78 -16.86 15.11
CA ILE A 406 -9.85 -17.92 15.52
C ILE A 406 -10.01 -18.19 17.01
N LEU A 407 -10.02 -17.15 17.84
CA LEU A 407 -10.22 -17.26 19.27
C LEU A 407 -11.56 -17.90 19.63
N ALA A 408 -12.64 -17.58 18.90
CA ALA A 408 -13.95 -18.16 19.13
C ALA A 408 -13.95 -19.66 18.83
N LYS A 409 -13.36 -20.09 17.71
CA LYS A 409 -13.20 -21.52 17.38
C LYS A 409 -12.40 -22.26 18.45
N ILE A 410 -11.29 -21.69 18.93
CA ILE A 410 -10.48 -22.30 20.00
C ILE A 410 -11.29 -22.50 21.28
N SER A 411 -11.98 -21.47 21.77
CA SER A 411 -12.84 -21.58 22.96
C SER A 411 -13.96 -22.60 22.78
N HIS A 412 -14.58 -22.60 21.60
CA HIS A 412 -15.67 -23.51 21.26
C HIS A 412 -15.19 -24.97 21.27
N THR A 413 -14.05 -25.26 20.65
CA THR A 413 -13.44 -26.60 20.66
C THR A 413 -13.04 -27.05 22.08
N ARG A 414 -12.62 -26.12 22.94
CA ARG A 414 -12.30 -26.39 24.35
C ARG A 414 -13.52 -26.47 25.29
N LEU A 415 -14.73 -26.31 24.75
CA LEU A 415 -16.00 -26.31 25.51
C LEU A 415 -16.12 -25.15 26.51
N ASP A 416 -15.32 -24.08 26.33
CA ASP A 416 -15.47 -22.83 27.06
C ASP A 416 -16.55 -21.97 26.36
N TYR A 417 -17.80 -22.37 26.56
CA TYR A 417 -18.95 -21.82 25.85
C TYR A 417 -19.23 -20.35 26.18
N GLU A 418 -18.92 -19.90 27.40
CA GLU A 418 -19.09 -18.48 27.77
C GLU A 418 -18.12 -17.60 26.99
N LEU A 419 -16.84 -17.98 26.96
CA LEU A 419 -15.82 -17.25 26.22
C LEU A 419 -16.03 -17.35 24.70
N ALA A 420 -16.45 -18.52 24.21
CA ALA A 420 -16.81 -18.72 22.79
C ALA A 420 -17.96 -17.81 22.37
N LEU A 421 -19.03 -17.70 23.17
CA LEU A 421 -20.17 -16.85 22.86
C LEU A 421 -19.77 -15.37 22.78
N SER A 422 -18.93 -14.91 23.72
CA SER A 422 -18.40 -13.54 23.71
C SER A 422 -17.58 -13.28 22.44
N ARG A 423 -16.64 -14.17 22.10
CA ARG A 423 -15.76 -14.03 20.92
C ARG A 423 -16.53 -14.10 19.59
N TRP A 424 -17.55 -14.97 19.47
CA TRP A 424 -18.42 -15.01 18.28
C TRP A 424 -19.28 -13.75 18.15
N SER A 425 -19.74 -13.18 19.26
CA SER A 425 -20.51 -11.93 19.26
C SER A 425 -19.67 -10.76 18.76
N GLU A 426 -18.41 -10.67 19.21
CA GLU A 426 -17.44 -9.70 18.70
C GLU A 426 -17.17 -9.89 17.21
N ALA A 427 -16.95 -11.13 16.76
CA ALA A 427 -16.77 -11.43 15.33
C ALA A 427 -17.98 -10.97 14.49
N LEU A 428 -19.21 -11.19 14.97
CA LEU A 428 -20.43 -10.75 14.29
C LEU A 428 -20.53 -9.22 14.24
N GLN A 429 -20.13 -8.52 15.31
CA GLN A 429 -20.11 -7.06 15.33
C GLN A 429 -19.10 -6.49 14.32
N VAL A 430 -17.90 -7.07 14.23
CA VAL A 430 -16.90 -6.65 13.23
C VAL A 430 -17.38 -6.96 11.81
N LEU A 431 -18.06 -8.10 11.59
CA LEU A 431 -18.60 -8.47 10.29
C LEU A 431 -19.60 -7.44 9.74
N GLN A 432 -20.38 -6.79 10.60
CA GLN A 432 -21.33 -5.73 10.21
C GLN A 432 -20.64 -4.48 9.62
N GLU A 433 -19.32 -4.32 9.79
CA GLU A 433 -18.56 -3.21 9.23
C GLU A 433 -18.17 -3.41 7.75
N PHE A 434 -18.44 -4.57 7.16
CA PHE A 434 -18.11 -4.92 5.77
C PHE A 434 -19.32 -4.73 4.85
N SER A 435 -19.07 -4.18 3.64
CA SER A 435 -20.10 -4.04 2.60
C SER A 435 -20.28 -5.30 1.76
N LEU A 436 -19.38 -6.27 1.89
CA LEU A 436 -19.51 -7.57 1.26
C LEU A 436 -20.79 -8.20 1.80
N VAL A 437 -21.80 -8.31 0.93
CA VAL A 437 -23.06 -8.99 1.23
C VAL A 437 -22.65 -10.42 1.63
N ASP A 438 -22.92 -10.87 2.86
CA ASP A 438 -22.27 -12.09 3.34
C ASP A 438 -23.21 -12.97 4.16
N GLY A 439 -24.15 -13.61 3.47
CA GLY A 439 -25.00 -14.57 4.15
C GLY A 439 -24.27 -15.82 4.61
N GLN A 440 -23.20 -16.27 3.95
CA GLN A 440 -22.60 -17.57 4.26
C GLN A 440 -21.70 -17.51 5.50
N VAL A 441 -20.77 -16.56 5.60
CA VAL A 441 -19.95 -16.40 6.82
C VAL A 441 -20.83 -16.00 7.99
N GLN A 442 -21.79 -15.11 7.77
CA GLN A 442 -22.77 -14.76 8.80
C GLN A 442 -23.56 -15.99 9.26
N ALA A 443 -23.96 -16.89 8.33
CA ALA A 443 -24.64 -18.12 8.69
C ALA A 443 -23.75 -19.07 9.49
N VAL A 444 -22.46 -19.19 9.15
CA VAL A 444 -21.50 -20.01 9.90
C VAL A 444 -21.31 -19.46 11.32
N ILE A 445 -21.12 -18.14 11.48
CA ILE A 445 -21.01 -17.50 12.81
C ILE A 445 -22.30 -17.68 13.60
N SER A 446 -23.46 -17.43 12.98
CA SER A 446 -24.77 -17.57 13.62
C SER A 446 -25.05 -19.02 14.05
N THR A 447 -24.65 -20.00 13.23
CA THR A 447 -24.76 -21.43 13.56
C THR A 447 -23.83 -21.78 14.73
N SER A 448 -22.62 -21.21 14.75
CA SER A 448 -21.68 -21.38 15.88
C SER A 448 -22.26 -20.84 17.19
N VAL A 449 -22.86 -19.64 17.15
CA VAL A 449 -23.55 -19.05 18.31
C VAL A 449 -24.72 -19.94 18.77
N ALA A 450 -25.51 -20.47 17.84
CA ALA A 450 -26.62 -21.35 18.17
C ALA A 450 -26.15 -22.65 18.84
N ASP A 451 -25.10 -23.28 18.32
CA ASP A 451 -24.50 -24.50 18.91
C ASP A 451 -24.01 -24.26 20.34
N VAL A 452 -23.33 -23.12 20.59
CA VAL A 452 -22.87 -22.74 21.92
C VAL A 452 -24.04 -22.54 22.90
N LEU A 453 -25.13 -21.88 22.47
CA LEU A 453 -26.32 -21.66 23.29
C LEU A 453 -27.07 -22.97 23.60
N ASP A 454 -27.19 -23.85 22.60
CA ASP A 454 -27.75 -25.19 22.78
C ASP A 454 -26.93 -25.99 23.81
N ALA A 455 -25.59 -25.95 23.72
CA ALA A 455 -24.70 -26.63 24.66
C ALA A 455 -24.78 -26.09 26.09
N GLN A 456 -25.13 -24.81 26.29
CA GLN A 456 -25.37 -24.21 27.60
C GLN A 456 -26.76 -24.55 28.18
N GLY A 457 -27.57 -25.37 27.49
CA GLY A 457 -28.92 -25.73 27.92
C GLY A 457 -29.95 -24.62 27.71
N HIS A 458 -29.61 -23.60 26.93
CA HIS A 458 -30.54 -22.53 26.54
C HIS A 458 -31.42 -22.93 25.35
N ASN A 459 -31.84 -24.21 25.29
CA ASN A 459 -32.62 -24.83 24.20
C ASN A 459 -33.94 -24.11 23.88
N TRP A 460 -34.49 -23.35 24.83
CA TRP A 460 -35.70 -22.55 24.63
C TRP A 460 -35.41 -21.23 23.88
N LEU A 461 -34.24 -20.61 24.14
CA LEU A 461 -33.74 -19.42 23.44
C LEU A 461 -33.32 -19.73 22.00
N THR A 462 -33.04 -20.99 21.68
CA THR A 462 -32.68 -21.42 20.33
C THR A 462 -33.84 -22.08 19.60
N ARG A 463 -34.85 -22.68 20.25
CA ARG A 463 -36.01 -23.28 19.55
C ARG A 463 -37.20 -22.34 19.37
N GLU A 464 -37.43 -21.39 20.29
CA GLU A 464 -38.59 -20.48 20.25
C GLU A 464 -38.23 -19.00 20.15
N SER A 465 -36.94 -18.64 20.22
CA SER A 465 -36.59 -17.21 20.13
C SER A 465 -36.73 -16.70 18.69
N PRO A 466 -37.38 -15.53 18.53
CA PRO A 466 -37.26 -14.72 17.31
C PRO A 466 -35.81 -14.45 16.92
N ARG A 467 -34.83 -14.58 17.84
CA ARG A 467 -33.40 -14.44 17.53
C ARG A 467 -32.86 -15.51 16.58
N ARG A 468 -33.27 -16.79 16.64
CA ARG A 468 -32.77 -17.79 15.68
C ARG A 468 -33.37 -17.56 14.29
N ALA A 469 -34.66 -17.27 14.23
CA ALA A 469 -35.33 -16.85 13.00
C ALA A 469 -34.70 -15.57 12.43
N SER A 470 -34.43 -14.55 13.25
CA SER A 470 -33.79 -13.31 12.81
C SER A 470 -32.34 -13.52 12.36
N LEU A 471 -31.57 -14.41 13.02
CA LEU A 471 -30.19 -14.72 12.64
C LEU A 471 -30.12 -15.40 11.26
N TYR A 472 -31.07 -16.28 10.93
CA TYR A 472 -31.20 -16.88 9.59
C TYR A 472 -31.85 -15.94 8.57
N GLU A 473 -32.85 -15.12 8.95
CA GLU A 473 -33.47 -14.11 8.08
C GLU A 473 -32.50 -12.99 7.68
N MET A 474 -31.48 -12.71 8.49
CA MET A 474 -30.42 -11.75 8.17
C MET A 474 -29.37 -12.29 7.19
N ALA A 475 -29.28 -13.61 7.00
CA ALA A 475 -28.35 -14.21 6.05
C ALA A 475 -28.91 -14.11 4.62
N LYS A 476 -28.39 -13.18 3.81
CA LYS A 476 -28.78 -13.05 2.40
C LYS A 476 -28.16 -14.19 1.58
N PRO A 477 -28.89 -14.87 0.68
CA PRO A 477 -28.32 -15.94 -0.17
C PRO A 477 -27.26 -15.44 -1.17
N GLN A 478 -27.02 -14.13 -1.21
CA GLN A 478 -26.03 -13.48 -2.06
C GLN A 478 -24.83 -13.13 -1.18
N GLY A 479 -23.65 -13.60 -1.57
CA GLY A 479 -22.41 -13.23 -0.93
C GLY A 479 -21.21 -14.02 -1.39
N VAL A 480 -20.03 -13.65 -0.89
CA VAL A 480 -18.78 -14.35 -1.20
C VAL A 480 -18.67 -15.56 -0.26
N PRO A 481 -18.70 -16.81 -0.74
CA PRO A 481 -18.86 -17.96 0.14
C PRO A 481 -17.59 -18.33 0.92
N HIS A 482 -16.41 -18.07 0.35
CA HIS A 482 -15.12 -18.61 0.84
C HIS A 482 -14.05 -17.54 1.09
N TRP A 483 -14.43 -16.34 1.53
CA TRP A 483 -13.46 -15.27 1.80
C TRP A 483 -12.81 -15.33 3.19
N ILE A 484 -13.43 -16.01 4.15
CA ILE A 484 -12.80 -16.38 5.43
C ILE A 484 -12.31 -17.83 5.34
N ALA A 485 -11.00 -18.02 5.40
CA ALA A 485 -10.39 -19.35 5.32
C ALA A 485 -10.74 -20.22 6.54
N GLY A 486 -10.91 -21.51 6.31
CA GLY A 486 -11.20 -22.51 7.35
C GLY A 486 -12.67 -22.58 7.77
N PHE A 487 -13.52 -21.70 7.24
CA PHE A 487 -14.96 -21.71 7.54
C PHE A 487 -15.69 -22.90 6.93
N ARG A 488 -15.20 -23.45 5.81
CA ARG A 488 -15.75 -24.67 5.22
C ARG A 488 -15.61 -25.84 6.19
N GLN A 489 -14.39 -26.11 6.64
CA GLN A 489 -14.10 -27.18 7.61
C GLN A 489 -14.78 -26.93 8.95
N TRP A 490 -14.89 -25.67 9.38
CA TRP A 490 -15.62 -25.34 10.60
C TRP A 490 -17.12 -25.63 10.47
N ALA A 491 -17.73 -25.33 9.33
CA ALA A 491 -19.11 -25.69 9.07
C ALA A 491 -19.32 -27.21 9.08
N ASP A 492 -18.38 -27.97 8.48
CA ASP A 492 -18.40 -29.43 8.52
C ASP A 492 -18.27 -29.98 9.96
N TYR A 493 -17.41 -29.36 10.77
CA TYR A 493 -17.28 -29.66 12.21
C TYR A 493 -18.62 -29.46 12.95
N LEU A 494 -19.30 -28.33 12.75
CA LEU A 494 -20.60 -28.07 13.39
C LEU A 494 -21.67 -29.07 12.96
N GLN A 495 -21.72 -29.43 11.67
CA GLN A 495 -22.67 -30.43 11.16
C GLN A 495 -22.42 -31.81 11.79
N SER A 496 -21.15 -32.20 11.97
CA SER A 496 -20.81 -33.47 12.60
C SER A 496 -21.25 -33.57 14.07
N ARG A 497 -21.28 -32.44 14.79
CA ARG A 497 -21.80 -32.36 16.17
C ARG A 497 -23.33 -32.37 16.22
N GLY A 498 -23.99 -31.73 15.27
CA GLY A 498 -25.45 -31.67 15.19
C GLY A 498 -26.11 -32.99 14.74
N GLY A 499 -25.36 -33.88 14.08
CA GLY A 499 -25.84 -35.18 13.58
C GLY A 499 -25.91 -36.30 14.62
N SER A 500 -25.51 -36.05 15.87
CA SER A 500 -25.51 -37.03 16.98
C SER A 500 -26.58 -36.77 18.04
N ALA A 501 -27.75 -36.26 17.64
CA ALA A 501 -28.91 -36.03 18.50
C ALA A 501 -30.07 -36.99 18.18
#